data_AF-R5QL15-F1
#
_entry.id   AF-R5QL15-F1
#
_cell.length_a   1.000
_cell.length_b   1.000
_cell.length_c   1.000
_cell.angle_alpha   90.00
_cell.angle_beta   90.00
_cell.angle_gamma   90.00
#
_symmetry.space_group_name_H-M   'P 1'
#
loop_
_entity.id
_entity.type
_entity.pdbx_description
1 polymer ?
#
loop_
_entity_poly.entity_id
_entity_poly.type
_entity_poly.pdbx_seq_one_letter_code
_entity_poly.pdbx_strand_id
1 'polypeptide(L)'
;MSQELNEGICKAYRQKRQYLRELNIFNDLILQRELSWQLQQKCDIPEIWALNIVNGYYMQDYLAACAYGQKETDLKEEEEKRQFIEALLQEADMWDKLVV
;
A
#
# COMPACT_ATOMS: atom_id res chain seq x y z
N MET A 1 -3.16 -7.23 9.06
CA MET A 1 -3.24 -7.23 7.60
C MET A 1 -3.75 -5.86 7.19
N SER A 2 -2.86 -4.99 6.69
CA SER A 2 -3.25 -3.72 6.09
C SER A 2 -4.06 -3.98 4.81
N GLN A 3 -5.01 -3.10 4.50
CA GLN A 3 -5.80 -3.17 3.27
C GLN A 3 -5.11 -2.36 2.17
N GLU A 4 -5.15 -2.83 0.94
CA GLU A 4 -4.61 -2.08 -0.19
C GLU A 4 -5.39 -0.76 -0.38
N LEU A 5 -4.65 0.34 -0.54
CA LEU A 5 -5.25 1.65 -0.80
C LEU A 5 -6.01 1.61 -2.13
N ASN A 6 -7.31 1.92 -2.09
CA ASN A 6 -8.15 1.97 -3.28
C ASN A 6 -9.05 3.21 -3.30
N GLU A 7 -9.59 3.51 -4.48
CA GLU A 7 -10.42 4.70 -4.71
C GLU A 7 -11.66 4.73 -3.79
N GLY A 8 -12.27 3.57 -3.52
CA GLY A 8 -13.43 3.46 -2.64
C GLY A 8 -13.13 3.90 -1.22
N ILE A 9 -12.00 3.44 -0.65
CA ILE A 9 -11.53 3.85 0.67
C ILE A 9 -11.26 5.36 0.69
N CYS A 10 -10.50 5.88 -0.27
CA CYS A 10 -10.18 7.31 -0.35
C CYS A 10 -11.44 8.19 -0.39
N LYS A 11 -12.42 7.82 -1.24
CA LYS A 11 -13.71 8.53 -1.34
C LYS A 11 -14.50 8.46 -0.04
N ALA A 12 -14.54 7.31 0.62
CA ALA A 12 -15.27 7.15 1.88
C ALA A 12 -14.72 8.06 2.98
N TYR A 13 -13.40 8.15 3.13
CA TYR A 13 -12.78 9.03 4.13
C TYR A 13 -13.01 10.51 3.82
N ARG A 14 -12.94 10.90 2.54
CA ARG A 14 -13.26 12.26 2.10
C ARG A 14 -14.72 12.63 2.39
N GLN A 15 -15.66 11.76 2.02
CA GLN A 15 -17.09 11.96 2.27
C GLN A 15 -17.40 12.02 3.76
N LYS A 16 -16.78 11.13 4.56
CA LYS A 16 -16.93 11.12 6.02
C LYS A 16 -16.46 12.44 6.63
N ARG A 17 -15.33 13.00 6.17
CA ARG A 17 -14.88 14.32 6.62
C ARG A 17 -15.87 15.40 6.24
N GLN A 18 -16.31 15.44 4.99
CA GLN A 18 -17.25 16.45 4.51
C GLN A 18 -18.54 16.44 5.34
N TYR A 19 -19.13 15.26 5.54
CA TYR A 19 -20.32 15.09 6.37
C TYR A 19 -20.12 15.58 7.81
N LEU A 20 -19.02 15.19 8.45
CA LEU A 20 -18.72 15.59 9.84
C LEU A 20 -18.43 17.08 9.97
N ARG A 21 -17.88 17.70 8.93
CA ARG A 21 -17.68 19.15 8.84
C ARG A 21 -19.00 19.89 8.68
N GLU A 22 -19.92 19.38 7.87
CA GLU A 22 -21.26 19.96 7.67
C GLU A 22 -22.09 19.93 8.96
N LEU A 23 -21.91 18.91 9.80
CA LEU A 23 -22.55 18.85 11.11
C LEU A 23 -22.01 19.89 12.11
N ASN A 24 -20.81 20.43 11.87
CA ASN A 24 -20.15 21.44 12.71
C ASN A 24 -20.04 21.07 14.21
N ILE A 25 -20.03 19.78 14.52
CA ILE A 25 -19.97 19.25 15.90
C ILE A 25 -18.53 19.20 16.42
N PHE A 26 -17.56 19.00 15.52
CA PHE A 26 -16.16 18.78 15.87
C PHE A 26 -15.25 19.86 15.25
N ASN A 27 -14.12 20.12 15.90
CA ASN A 27 -13.06 20.93 15.32
C ASN A 27 -12.49 20.23 14.07
N ASP A 28 -12.50 20.93 12.92
CA ASP A 28 -12.06 20.38 11.63
C ASP A 28 -10.61 19.89 11.65
N LEU A 29 -9.73 20.54 12.42
CA LEU A 29 -8.33 20.11 12.53
C LEU A 29 -8.20 18.77 13.26
N ILE A 30 -8.95 18.58 14.35
CA ILE A 30 -8.93 17.33 15.12
C ILE A 30 -9.54 16.21 14.28
N LEU A 31 -10.66 16.49 13.62
CA LEU A 31 -11.32 15.55 12.73
C LEU A 31 -10.41 15.10 11.58
N GLN A 32 -9.73 16.05 10.93
CA GLN A 32 -8.79 15.76 9.85
C GLN A 32 -7.66 14.84 10.33
N ARG A 33 -7.04 15.14 11.48
CA ARG A 33 -5.95 14.32 12.04
C ARG A 33 -6.42 12.90 12.34
N GLU A 34 -7.57 12.76 13.00
CA GLU A 34 -8.13 11.46 13.36
C GLU A 34 -8.43 10.61 12.11
N LEU A 35 -9.08 11.19 11.11
CA LEU A 35 -9.38 10.48 9.85
C LEU A 35 -8.11 10.11 9.08
N SER A 36 -7.10 10.97 9.10
CA SER A 36 -5.81 10.70 8.42
C SER A 36 -5.06 9.58 9.12
N TRP A 37 -5.01 9.59 10.45
CA TRP A 37 -4.39 8.53 11.24
C TRP A 37 -5.09 7.18 11.02
N GLN A 38 -6.43 7.15 11.03
CA GLN A 38 -7.20 5.95 10.72
C GLN A 38 -6.91 5.42 9.31
N LEU A 39 -6.82 6.30 8.32
CA LEU A 39 -6.52 5.91 6.93
C LEU A 39 -5.10 5.36 6.79
N GLN A 40 -4.11 5.99 7.43
CA GLN A 40 -2.74 5.51 7.50
C GLN A 40 -2.67 4.10 8.09
N GLN A 41 -3.26 3.88 9.27
CA GLN A 41 -3.20 2.55 9.92
C GLN A 41 -3.91 1.48 9.10
N LYS A 42 -5.00 1.86 8.41
CA LYS A 42 -5.78 0.93 7.60
C LYS A 42 -5.06 0.50 6.33
N CYS A 43 -4.38 1.43 5.66
CA CYS A 43 -3.78 1.19 4.35
C CYS A 43 -2.25 1.12 4.35
N ASP A 44 -1.63 1.28 5.52
CA ASP A 44 -0.18 1.34 5.71
C ASP A 44 0.52 2.34 4.76
N ILE A 45 -0.06 3.54 4.66
CA ILE A 45 0.44 4.62 3.80
C ILE A 45 1.12 5.72 4.62
N PRO A 46 2.04 6.51 4.02
CA PRO A 46 2.63 7.67 4.68
C PRO A 46 1.56 8.65 5.20
N GLU A 47 1.80 9.20 6.39
CA GLU A 47 0.87 10.16 7.03
C GLU A 47 0.51 11.34 6.10
N ILE A 48 1.50 11.87 5.38
CA ILE A 48 1.30 12.97 4.44
C ILE A 48 0.37 12.60 3.28
N TRP A 49 0.37 11.35 2.84
CA TRP A 49 -0.57 10.88 1.81
C TRP A 49 -1.97 10.78 2.39
N ALA A 50 -2.12 10.19 3.57
CA ALA A 50 -3.41 10.09 4.24
C ALA A 50 -4.05 11.47 4.48
N LEU A 51 -3.24 12.43 4.93
CA LEU A 51 -3.66 13.83 5.10
C LEU A 51 -4.15 14.45 3.79
N ASN A 52 -3.41 14.27 2.71
CA ASN A 52 -3.77 14.82 1.40
C ASN A 52 -5.04 14.18 0.83
N ILE A 53 -5.21 12.87 0.99
CA ILE A 53 -6.41 12.14 0.58
C ILE A 53 -7.64 12.64 1.34
N VAL A 54 -7.54 12.77 2.67
CA VAL A 54 -8.62 13.32 3.53
C VAL A 54 -8.94 14.78 3.18
N ASN A 55 -7.96 15.53 2.67
CA ASN A 55 -8.15 16.87 2.12
C ASN A 55 -8.74 16.90 0.70
N GLY A 56 -8.75 15.77 0.00
CA GLY A 56 -9.24 15.67 -1.37
C GLY A 56 -8.20 16.01 -2.44
N TYR A 57 -6.90 15.92 -2.12
CA TYR A 57 -5.80 16.21 -3.04
C TYR A 57 -5.12 14.94 -3.55
N TYR A 58 -4.67 14.98 -4.81
CA TYR A 58 -3.72 14.05 -5.45
C TYR A 58 -4.05 12.55 -5.30
N MET A 59 -5.32 12.20 -5.11
CA MET A 59 -5.76 10.82 -4.85
C MET A 59 -5.27 9.84 -5.92
N GLN A 60 -5.38 10.21 -7.20
CA GLN A 60 -4.98 9.34 -8.30
C GLN A 60 -3.47 9.09 -8.32
N ASP A 61 -2.67 10.09 -7.96
CA ASP A 61 -1.21 9.97 -7.92
C ASP A 61 -0.77 8.97 -6.85
N TYR A 62 -1.41 9.00 -5.67
CA TYR A 62 -1.13 8.04 -4.60
C TYR A 62 -1.56 6.61 -4.95
N LEU A 63 -2.71 6.45 -5.60
CA LEU A 63 -3.17 5.14 -6.07
C LEU A 63 -2.20 4.56 -7.11
N ALA A 64 -1.72 5.39 -8.04
CA ALA A 64 -0.73 4.98 -9.03
C ALA A 64 0.61 4.61 -8.38
N ALA A 65 1.06 5.36 -7.39
CA ALA A 65 2.28 5.06 -6.64
C ALA A 65 2.20 3.72 -5.90
N CYS A 66 1.07 3.42 -5.24
CA CYS A 66 0.83 2.12 -4.61
C CYS A 66 0.86 0.98 -5.64
N ALA A 67 0.17 1.14 -6.76
CA ALA A 67 0.13 0.13 -7.81
C ALA A 67 1.51 -0.12 -8.45
N TYR A 68 2.35 0.92 -8.59
CA TYR A 68 3.71 0.78 -9.09
C TYR A 68 4.61 0.05 -8.09
N GLY A 69 4.54 0.43 -6.81
CA GLY A 69 5.29 -0.23 -5.74
C GLY A 69 4.95 -1.73 -5.66
N GLN A 70 3.68 -2.08 -5.73
CA GLN A 70 3.25 -3.49 -5.70
C GLN A 70 3.89 -4.29 -6.83
N LYS A 71 3.84 -3.78 -8.07
CA LYS A 71 4.47 -4.45 -9.23
C LYS A 71 5.98 -4.65 -9.07
N GLU A 72 6.69 -3.68 -8.48
CA GLU A 72 8.12 -3.82 -8.24
C GLU A 72 8.42 -4.91 -7.21
N THR A 73 7.61 -5.00 -6.16
CA THR A 73 7.71 -6.06 -5.14
C THR A 73 7.44 -7.42 -5.76
N ASP A 74 6.37 -7.55 -6.54
CA ASP A 74 6.00 -8.81 -7.20
C ASP A 74 7.11 -9.30 -8.15
N LEU A 75 7.70 -8.38 -8.94
CA LEU A 75 8.82 -8.70 -9.84
C LEU A 75 10.08 -9.15 -9.08
N LYS A 76 10.38 -8.53 -7.94
CA LYS A 76 11.51 -8.95 -7.08
C LYS A 76 11.26 -10.33 -6.51
N GLU A 77 10.06 -10.62 -6.02
CA GLU A 77 9.72 -11.95 -5.51
C GLU A 77 9.80 -13.03 -6.59
N GLU A 78 9.38 -12.74 -7.82
CA GLU A 78 9.51 -13.67 -8.94
C GLU A 78 10.98 -13.96 -9.28
N GLU A 79 11.82 -12.93 -9.33
CA GLU A 79 13.26 -13.07 -9.61
C GLU A 79 13.97 -13.85 -8.48
N GLU A 80 13.67 -13.57 -7.22
CA GLU A 80 14.20 -14.32 -6.08
C GLU A 80 13.80 -15.80 -6.13
N LYS A 81 12.54 -16.11 -6.45
CA LYS A 81 12.07 -17.49 -6.64
C LYS A 81 12.80 -18.17 -7.78
N ARG A 82 13.03 -17.46 -8.89
CA ARG A 82 13.74 -17.99 -10.05
C ARG A 82 15.20 -18.31 -9.72
N GLN A 83 15.90 -17.40 -9.05
CA GLN A 83 17.28 -17.61 -8.60
C GLN A 83 17.39 -18.79 -7.63
N PHE A 84 16.43 -18.93 -6.71
CA PHE A 84 16.36 -20.07 -5.80
C PHE A 84 16.20 -21.41 -6.54
N ILE A 85 15.30 -21.47 -7.54
CA ILE A 85 15.11 -22.68 -8.36
C ILE A 85 16.37 -23.00 -9.17
N GLU A 86 17.01 -22.00 -9.78
CA GLU A 86 18.26 -22.19 -10.54
C GLU A 86 19.40 -22.72 -9.64
N ALA A 87 19.51 -22.22 -8.41
CA ALA A 87 20.49 -22.71 -7.44
C ALA A 87 20.25 -24.19 -7.08
N LEU A 88 19.00 -24.58 -6.84
CA LEU A 88 18.64 -25.98 -6.55
C LEU A 88 18.97 -26.92 -7.73
N LEU A 89 18.70 -26.48 -8.96
CA LEU A 89 19.03 -27.26 -10.16
C LEU A 89 20.53 -27.42 -10.35
N GLN A 90 21.32 -26.37 -10.10
CA GLN A 90 22.79 -26.44 -10.14
C GLN A 90 23.34 -27.39 -9.08
N GLU A 91 22.79 -27.36 -7.87
CA GLU A 91 23.19 -28.28 -6.81
C GLU A 91 22.88 -29.73 -7.21
N ALA A 92 21.69 -30.01 -7.72
CA ALA A 92 21.31 -31.35 -8.19
C ALA A 92 22.22 -31.86 -9.33
N ASP A 93 22.52 -31.04 -10.33
CA ASP A 93 23.43 -31.38 -11.44
C ASP A 93 24.87 -31.61 -10.96
N MET A 94 25.32 -30.90 -9.91
CA MET A 94 26.62 -31.14 -9.28
C MET A 94 26.68 -32.49 -8.57
N TRP A 95 25.61 -32.89 -7.86
CA TRP A 95 25.52 -34.20 -7.23
C TRP A 95 25.49 -35.34 -8.26
N ASP A 96 24.76 -35.19 -9.36
CA ASP A 96 24.74 -36.18 -10.45
C ASP A 96 26.13 -36.40 -11.08
N LYS A 97 26.97 -35.35 -11.12
CA LYS A 97 28.36 -35.42 -11.64
C LYS A 97 29.35 -36.04 -10.64
N LEU A 98 29.03 -36.08 -9.35
CA LEU A 98 29.89 -36.61 -8.29
C LEU A 98 29.64 -38.10 -7.98
N VAL A 99 28.58 -38.70 -8.51
CA VAL A 99 28.18 -40.10 -8.26
C VAL A 99 28.76 -41.10 -9.30
N VAL A 100 29.89 -40.76 -9.93
CA VAL A 100 30.68 -41.68 -10.79
C VAL A 100 31.88 -42.21 -10.02
#